data_AF-A0A918D8I7-F1
#
_entry.id   AF-A0A918D8I7-F1
#
_cell.length_a   1.000
_cell.length_b   1.000
_cell.length_c   1.000
_cell.angle_alpha   90.00
_cell.angle_beta   90.00
_cell.angle_gamma   90.00
#
_symmetry.space_group_name_H-M   'P 1'
#
loop_
_entity.id
_entity.type
_entity.pdbx_description
1 polymer ?
#
loop_
_entity_poly.entity_id
_entity_poly.type
_entity_poly.pdbx_seq_one_letter_code
_entity_poly.pdbx_strand_id
1 'polypeptide(L)'
;MGRWRVFYADWQMECCGTPFSVGDEVNWPLLLRSSQEVLGGGWSEELSKISAPVERVHDEDGVIQVLRADDGLLAALHGDPVDASGLDPDQWIRAVGLLTVERHGIEWPGTTGRVGAIHVVHQGYVETDPASRALLPDPEDRSLEAVDRCPQWFGGDYDESRTRSGVRRFRRRSGVLVELDVPDPRT
;
A
#
# COMPACT_ATOMS: atom_id res chain seq x y z
N MET A 1 7.92 -0.10 -19.73
CA MET A 1 6.75 -0.49 -18.92
C MET A 1 7.27 -1.20 -17.69
N GLY A 2 6.94 -0.69 -16.51
CA GLY A 2 7.32 -1.26 -15.21
C GLY A 2 6.13 -1.97 -14.57
N ARG A 3 6.36 -3.10 -13.88
CA ARG A 3 5.33 -3.80 -13.12
C ARG A 3 5.56 -3.60 -11.64
N TRP A 4 4.54 -3.09 -10.96
CA TRP A 4 4.61 -2.72 -9.55
C TRP A 4 3.52 -3.42 -8.73
N ARG A 5 3.82 -3.71 -7.47
CA ARG A 5 2.86 -4.27 -6.52
C ARG A 5 2.36 -3.15 -5.61
N VAL A 6 1.06 -2.86 -5.70
CA VAL A 6 0.40 -1.77 -4.98
C VAL A 6 -0.64 -2.34 -4.03
N PHE A 7 -0.57 -1.97 -2.77
CA PHE A 7 -1.57 -2.30 -1.77
C PHE A 7 -2.62 -1.20 -1.67
N TYR A 8 -3.89 -1.59 -1.76
CA TYR A 8 -5.03 -0.70 -1.53
C TYR A 8 -5.78 -1.21 -0.31
N ALA A 9 -5.67 -0.49 0.81
CA ALA A 9 -6.28 -0.87 2.07
C ALA A 9 -7.81 -0.93 1.99
N ASP A 10 -8.40 -1.86 2.73
CA ASP A 10 -9.84 -2.05 2.86
C ASP A 10 -10.58 -0.75 3.20
N TRP A 11 -10.18 -0.07 4.28
CA TRP A 11 -10.83 1.14 4.78
C TRP A 11 -10.78 2.30 3.77
N GLN A 12 -9.71 2.42 2.98
CA GLN A 12 -9.62 3.43 1.93
C GLN A 12 -10.52 3.08 0.75
N MET A 13 -10.60 1.80 0.39
CA MET A 13 -11.50 1.34 -0.67
C MET A 13 -12.96 1.54 -0.28
N GLU A 14 -13.31 1.23 0.97
CA GLU A 14 -14.65 1.38 1.52
C GLU A 14 -15.07 2.84 1.68
N CYS A 15 -14.15 3.73 2.05
CA CYS A 15 -14.46 5.14 2.32
C CYS A 15 -14.51 6.00 1.05
N CYS A 16 -13.47 5.93 0.22
CA CYS A 16 -13.30 6.84 -0.93
C CYS A 16 -12.87 6.10 -2.21
N GLY A 17 -12.83 4.77 -2.19
CA GLY A 17 -12.40 3.99 -3.33
C GLY A 17 -13.45 3.81 -4.39
N THR A 18 -12.96 3.57 -5.60
CA THR A 18 -13.78 3.14 -6.73
C THR A 18 -13.36 1.72 -7.08
N PRO A 19 -14.27 0.73 -7.05
CA PRO A 19 -13.98 -0.63 -7.48
C PRO A 19 -13.46 -0.66 -8.92
N PHE A 20 -12.46 -1.51 -9.15
CA PHE A 20 -11.80 -1.70 -10.43
C PHE A 20 -11.66 -3.19 -10.75
N SER A 21 -11.37 -3.51 -12.00
CA SER A 21 -11.22 -4.87 -12.51
C SER A 21 -9.86 -5.05 -13.17
N VAL A 22 -9.44 -6.29 -13.36
CA VAL A 22 -8.29 -6.61 -14.21
C VAL A 22 -8.53 -6.04 -15.61
N GLY A 23 -7.51 -5.37 -16.14
CA GLY A 23 -7.55 -4.67 -17.43
C GLY A 23 -7.95 -3.20 -17.33
N ASP A 24 -8.49 -2.72 -16.21
CA ASP A 24 -8.84 -1.31 -16.06
C ASP A 24 -7.59 -0.43 -16.02
N GLU A 25 -7.71 0.78 -16.57
CA GLU A 25 -6.72 1.85 -16.35
C GLU A 25 -7.10 2.62 -15.10
N VAL A 26 -6.12 2.86 -14.24
CA VAL A 26 -6.29 3.57 -12.97
C VAL A 26 -5.23 4.64 -12.84
N ASN A 27 -5.56 5.72 -12.13
CA ASN A 27 -4.61 6.72 -11.67
C ASN A 27 -4.65 6.77 -10.15
N TRP A 28 -3.55 6.38 -9.50
CA TRP A 28 -3.49 6.27 -8.05
C TRP A 28 -2.39 7.14 -7.44
N PRO A 29 -2.73 7.98 -6.45
CA PRO A 29 -1.73 8.58 -5.57
C PRO A 29 -1.04 7.48 -4.75
N LEU A 30 0.26 7.26 -4.99
CA LEU A 30 1.03 6.21 -4.33
C LEU A 30 1.94 6.79 -3.25
N LEU A 31 2.02 6.09 -2.13
CA LEU A 31 2.88 6.42 -1.00
C LEU A 31 3.70 5.19 -0.64
N LEU A 32 5.01 5.36 -0.48
CA LEU A 32 5.90 4.29 -0.04
C LEU A 32 5.90 4.21 1.48
N ARG A 33 5.39 3.11 2.03
CA ARG A 33 5.30 2.86 3.48
C ARG A 33 6.18 1.69 3.91
N SER A 34 6.51 1.64 5.19
CA SER A 34 7.08 0.45 5.80
C SER A 34 6.05 -0.68 5.82
N SER A 35 6.39 -1.87 5.32
CA SER A 35 5.48 -3.03 5.40
C SER A 35 5.21 -3.48 6.84
N GLN A 36 6.11 -3.16 7.77
CA GLN A 36 5.91 -3.41 9.19
C GLN A 36 4.77 -2.55 9.76
N GLU A 37 4.68 -1.30 9.33
CA GLU A 37 3.62 -0.37 9.74
C GLU A 37 2.27 -0.77 9.14
N VAL A 38 2.24 -1.15 7.86
CA VAL A 38 0.98 -1.41 7.15
C VAL A 38 0.40 -2.79 7.47
N LEU A 39 1.24 -3.84 7.47
CA LEU A 39 0.79 -5.24 7.56
C LEU A 39 1.63 -6.10 8.52
N GLY A 40 2.37 -5.50 9.46
CA GLY A 40 3.17 -6.22 10.46
C GLY A 40 4.43 -6.91 9.92
N GLY A 41 4.77 -6.72 8.64
CA GLY A 41 6.01 -7.21 8.04
C GLY A 41 5.91 -8.61 7.42
N GLY A 42 7.07 -9.15 7.03
CA GLY A 42 7.17 -10.44 6.32
C GLY A 42 6.78 -10.40 4.83
N TRP A 43 6.37 -9.24 4.29
CA TRP A 43 5.97 -9.03 2.89
C TRP A 43 7.16 -8.84 1.95
N SER A 44 8.26 -9.57 2.18
CA SER A 44 9.57 -9.30 1.54
C SER A 44 9.56 -9.44 0.02
N GLU A 45 8.69 -10.29 -0.53
CA GLU A 45 8.57 -10.51 -1.97
C GLU A 45 7.72 -9.43 -2.65
N GLU A 46 6.84 -8.78 -1.90
CA GLU A 46 5.93 -7.74 -2.37
C GLU A 46 6.49 -6.33 -2.19
N LEU A 47 7.66 -6.18 -1.53
CA LEU A 47 8.30 -4.88 -1.38
C LEU A 47 8.80 -4.36 -2.72
N SER A 48 8.41 -3.13 -3.00
CA SER A 48 8.96 -2.33 -4.07
C SER A 48 10.35 -1.82 -3.69
N LYS A 49 11.25 -1.83 -4.66
CA LYS A 49 12.60 -1.27 -4.54
C LYS A 49 12.73 -0.17 -5.59
N ILE A 50 12.82 1.07 -5.12
CA ILE A 50 12.87 2.24 -5.99
C ILE A 50 14.26 2.87 -5.84
N SER A 51 14.89 3.20 -6.95
CA SER A 51 16.16 3.91 -6.98
C SER A 51 16.03 5.06 -7.97
N ALA A 52 15.96 6.27 -7.44
CA ALA A 52 15.63 7.47 -8.20
C ALA A 52 16.12 8.71 -7.44
N PRO A 53 16.32 9.85 -8.13
CA PRO A 53 16.48 11.13 -7.46
C PRO A 53 15.19 11.53 -6.74
N VAL A 54 15.34 12.24 -5.61
CA VAL A 54 14.22 12.86 -4.91
C VAL A 54 13.78 14.11 -5.67
N GLU A 55 12.50 14.15 -6.02
CA GLU A 55 11.83 15.35 -6.52
C GLU A 55 11.04 16.01 -5.38
N ARG A 56 10.94 17.36 -5.41
CA ARG A 56 10.07 18.13 -4.52
C ARG A 56 8.89 18.67 -5.32
N VAL A 57 7.69 18.30 -4.90
CA VAL A 57 6.44 18.84 -5.45
C VAL A 57 5.91 19.84 -4.44
N HIS A 58 5.65 21.06 -4.92
CA HIS A 58 5.09 22.14 -4.12
C HIS A 58 3.58 22.17 -4.31
N ASP A 59 2.84 22.25 -3.21
CA ASP A 59 1.40 22.48 -3.18
C ASP A 59 1.04 23.56 -2.14
N GLU A 60 -0.22 23.97 -2.09
CA GLU A 60 -0.74 24.95 -1.13
C GLU A 60 -0.50 24.51 0.34
N ASP A 61 -0.50 23.19 0.59
CA ASP A 61 -0.30 22.59 1.91
C ASP A 61 1.19 22.35 2.27
N GLY A 62 2.13 22.61 1.35
CA GLY A 62 3.57 22.53 1.63
C GLY A 62 4.40 21.82 0.57
N VAL A 63 5.50 21.20 0.98
CA VAL A 63 6.42 20.50 0.08
C VAL A 63 6.35 19.00 0.31
N ILE A 64 6.11 18.23 -0.74
CA ILE A 64 6.10 16.76 -0.70
C ILE A 64 7.31 16.23 -1.44
N GLN A 65 7.93 15.18 -0.89
CA GLN A 65 9.03 14.48 -1.55
C GLN A 65 8.51 13.25 -2.27
N VAL A 66 8.81 13.15 -3.56
CA VAL A 66 8.40 12.03 -4.40
C VAL A 66 9.62 11.40 -5.06
N LEU A 67 9.49 10.11 -5.36
CA LEU A 67 10.40 9.39 -6.23
C LEU A 67 9.74 9.18 -7.58
N ARG A 68 10.43 9.55 -8.65
CA ARG A 68 10.06 9.24 -10.02
C ARG A 68 11.02 8.19 -10.58
N ALA A 69 10.54 6.97 -10.73
CA ALA A 69 11.32 5.93 -11.39
C ALA A 69 11.32 6.14 -12.92
N ASP A 70 12.34 5.60 -13.58
CA ASP A 70 12.50 5.70 -15.04
C ASP A 70 11.35 5.06 -15.84
N ASP A 71 10.60 4.14 -15.23
CA ASP A 71 9.50 3.42 -15.84
C ASP A 71 8.13 4.07 -15.62
N GLY A 72 8.11 5.32 -15.13
CA GLY A 72 6.90 6.12 -14.97
C GLY A 72 6.26 6.04 -13.58
N LEU A 73 6.74 5.18 -12.68
CA LEU A 73 6.24 5.15 -11.30
C LEU A 73 6.53 6.48 -10.60
N LEU A 74 5.51 7.03 -9.97
CA LEU A 74 5.61 8.15 -9.03
C LEU A 74 5.07 7.74 -7.66
N ALA A 75 5.89 7.88 -6.63
CA ALA A 75 5.48 7.58 -5.26
C ALA A 75 5.99 8.63 -4.28
N ALA A 76 5.12 9.11 -3.39
CA ALA A 76 5.50 9.94 -2.26
C ALA A 76 6.33 9.13 -1.25
N LEU A 77 7.22 9.80 -0.52
CA LEU A 77 8.02 9.22 0.57
C LEU A 77 7.37 9.40 1.95
N HIS A 78 6.53 10.42 2.09
CA HIS A 78 5.87 10.79 3.33
C HIS A 78 4.42 11.18 3.06
N GLY A 79 3.53 10.90 4.01
CA GLY A 79 2.12 11.28 3.90
C GLY A 79 1.84 12.73 4.30
N ASP A 80 2.80 13.39 4.95
CA ASP A 80 2.72 14.77 5.40
C ASP A 80 3.79 15.62 4.67
N PRO A 81 3.60 16.96 4.58
CA PRO A 81 4.62 17.84 4.02
C PRO A 81 5.91 17.74 4.82
N VAL A 82 7.04 17.78 4.11
CA VAL A 82 8.35 17.88 4.75
C VAL A 82 8.67 19.33 5.08
N ASP A 83 9.36 19.52 6.21
CA ASP A 83 9.98 20.78 6.55
C ASP A 83 11.38 20.92 5.91
N ALA A 84 12.15 21.91 6.35
CA ALA A 84 13.51 22.15 5.85
C ALA A 84 14.51 21.01 6.13
N SER A 85 14.16 20.02 6.95
CA SER A 85 14.99 18.85 7.27
C SER A 85 14.78 17.65 6.33
N GLY A 86 13.85 17.76 5.38
CA GLY A 86 13.65 16.74 4.34
C GLY A 86 14.87 16.52 3.44
N LEU A 87 14.86 15.43 2.68
CA LEU A 87 15.96 15.06 1.77
C LEU A 87 16.25 16.17 0.75
N ASP A 88 17.51 16.34 0.36
CA ASP A 88 17.85 17.30 -0.70
C ASP A 88 17.18 16.92 -2.03
N PRO A 89 16.74 17.91 -2.84
CA PRO A 89 16.31 17.63 -4.21
C PRO A 89 17.48 17.04 -5.00
N ASP A 90 17.17 16.20 -5.98
CA ASP A 90 18.14 15.47 -6.81
C ASP A 90 19.03 14.47 -6.04
N GLN A 91 18.85 14.35 -4.71
CA GLN A 91 19.54 13.32 -3.94
C GLN A 91 19.08 11.95 -4.41
N TRP A 92 20.04 11.16 -4.89
CA TRP A 92 19.79 9.80 -5.30
C TRP A 92 19.62 8.89 -4.08
N ILE A 93 18.45 8.28 -3.93
CA ILE A 93 18.20 7.35 -2.83
C ILE A 93 17.78 5.98 -3.34
N ARG A 94 17.92 4.98 -2.46
CA ARG A 94 17.34 3.66 -2.62
C ARG A 94 16.33 3.44 -1.52
N ALA A 95 15.05 3.41 -1.88
CA ALA A 95 13.95 3.19 -0.95
C ALA A 95 13.37 1.79 -1.15
N VAL A 96 13.02 1.14 -0.04
CA VAL A 96 12.39 -0.19 -0.04
C VAL A 96 11.16 -0.12 0.87
N GLY A 97 10.01 -0.52 0.33
CA GLY A 97 8.75 -0.43 1.05
C GLY A 97 7.58 -0.99 0.28
N LEU A 98 6.41 -0.94 0.89
CA LEU A 98 5.15 -1.27 0.25
C LEU A 98 4.60 -0.01 -0.42
N LEU A 99 4.26 -0.08 -1.70
CA LEU A 99 3.50 0.98 -2.35
C LEU A 99 2.05 0.88 -1.90
N THR A 100 1.53 1.93 -1.28
CA THR A 100 0.14 2.00 -0.83
C THR A 100 -0.60 3.08 -1.60
N VAL A 101 -1.84 2.81 -2.01
CA VAL A 101 -2.74 3.88 -2.48
C VAL A 101 -3.06 4.76 -1.28
N GLU A 102 -2.92 6.08 -1.42
CA GLU A 102 -3.25 7.03 -0.37
C GLU A 102 -4.17 8.14 -0.91
N ARG A 103 -5.43 8.10 -0.49
CA ARG A 103 -6.46 9.08 -0.89
C ARG A 103 -6.85 10.04 0.24
N HIS A 104 -6.25 9.90 1.41
CA HIS A 104 -6.47 10.80 2.53
C HIS A 104 -5.23 11.66 2.77
N GLY A 105 -5.44 12.93 3.08
CA GLY A 105 -4.37 13.90 3.25
C GLY A 105 -4.26 14.81 2.03
N ILE A 106 -3.02 15.08 1.62
CA ILE A 106 -2.71 16.07 0.59
C ILE A 106 -2.87 15.46 -0.80
N GLU A 107 -3.23 16.29 -1.77
CA GLU A 107 -3.29 15.88 -3.17
C GLU A 107 -1.86 15.81 -3.75
N TRP A 108 -1.40 14.61 -4.07
CA TRP A 108 -0.14 14.43 -4.80
C TRP A 108 -0.37 13.75 -6.16
N PRO A 109 0.57 13.90 -7.10
CA PRO A 109 0.43 13.33 -8.44
C PRO A 109 0.15 11.83 -8.37
N GLY A 110 -0.79 11.37 -9.18
CA GLY A 110 -1.08 9.94 -9.30
C GLY A 110 -0.18 9.24 -10.31
N THR A 111 0.13 7.97 -10.04
CA THR A 111 0.68 7.04 -11.04
C THR A 111 -0.45 6.46 -11.87
N THR A 112 -0.39 6.62 -13.19
CA THR A 112 -1.30 5.94 -14.12
C THR A 112 -0.74 4.58 -14.51
N GLY A 113 -1.58 3.54 -14.49
CA GLY A 113 -1.21 2.21 -14.97
C GLY A 113 -2.42 1.35 -15.25
N ARG A 114 -2.17 0.17 -15.85
CA ARG A 114 -3.19 -0.84 -16.12
C ARG A 114 -3.14 -1.93 -15.05
N VAL A 115 -4.31 -2.33 -14.55
CA VAL A 115 -4.43 -3.41 -13.57
C VAL A 115 -4.15 -4.75 -14.27
N GLY A 116 -3.07 -5.42 -13.88
CA GLY A 116 -2.68 -6.73 -14.41
C GLY A 116 -3.22 -7.92 -13.62
N ALA A 117 -3.28 -7.79 -12.28
CA ALA A 117 -3.84 -8.81 -11.38
C ALA A 117 -4.32 -8.18 -10.08
N ILE A 118 -5.31 -8.81 -9.43
CA ILE A 118 -5.85 -8.38 -8.14
C ILE A 118 -5.87 -9.57 -7.19
N HIS A 119 -5.35 -9.37 -5.99
CA HIS A 119 -5.41 -10.36 -4.92
C HIS A 119 -6.03 -9.73 -3.68
N VAL A 120 -7.12 -10.29 -3.16
CA VAL A 120 -7.62 -9.94 -1.82
C VAL A 120 -6.63 -10.46 -0.78
N VAL A 121 -6.19 -9.56 0.10
CA VAL A 121 -5.28 -9.85 1.19
C VAL A 121 -6.08 -10.30 2.41
N HIS A 122 -5.92 -11.56 2.79
CA HIS A 122 -6.42 -12.09 4.06
C HIS A 122 -5.29 -12.04 5.08
N GLN A 123 -5.49 -11.30 6.17
CA GLN A 123 -4.51 -11.11 7.23
C GLN A 123 -5.08 -11.62 8.56
N GLY A 124 -4.32 -12.51 9.18
CA GLY A 124 -4.52 -12.96 10.55
C GLY A 124 -3.91 -11.99 11.54
N TYR A 125 -4.50 -11.93 12.73
CA TYR A 125 -4.06 -11.10 13.84
C TYR A 125 -4.08 -11.95 15.11
N VAL A 126 -3.09 -11.73 15.97
CA VAL A 126 -2.95 -12.45 17.24
C VAL A 126 -2.94 -11.46 18.40
N GLU A 127 -3.63 -11.82 19.47
CA GLU A 127 -3.59 -11.06 20.73
C GLU A 127 -2.25 -11.28 21.41
N THR A 128 -1.49 -10.20 21.60
CA THR A 128 -0.13 -10.26 22.17
C THR A 128 -0.09 -9.87 23.64
N ASP A 129 -1.13 -9.18 24.14
CA ASP A 129 -1.25 -8.81 25.54
C ASP A 129 -2.72 -8.94 26.00
N PRO A 130 -3.02 -9.88 26.91
CA PRO A 130 -4.35 -10.09 27.47
C PRO A 130 -4.94 -8.88 28.22
N ALA A 131 -4.09 -8.00 28.75
CA ALA A 131 -4.54 -6.84 29.54
C ALA A 131 -5.05 -5.71 28.64
N SER A 132 -4.33 -5.40 27.56
CA SER A 132 -4.70 -4.37 26.59
C SER A 132 -5.59 -4.89 25.46
N ARG A 133 -5.68 -6.21 25.29
CA ARG A 133 -6.27 -6.86 24.12
C ARG A 133 -5.65 -6.36 22.80
N ALA A 134 -4.38 -5.95 22.85
CA ALA A 134 -3.66 -5.49 21.68
C ALA A 134 -3.52 -6.64 20.68
N LEU A 135 -3.88 -6.36 19.44
CA LEU A 135 -3.85 -7.30 18.32
C LEU A 135 -2.78 -6.83 17.35
N LEU A 136 -1.82 -7.70 17.05
CA LEU A 136 -0.80 -7.44 16.05
C LEU A 136 -1.02 -8.35 14.84
N PRO A 137 -0.70 -7.89 13.63
CA PRO A 137 -0.73 -8.74 12.44
C PRO A 137 0.20 -9.94 12.65
N ASP A 138 -0.30 -11.13 12.35
CA ASP A 138 0.50 -12.35 12.33
C ASP A 138 1.12 -12.52 10.93
N PRO A 139 2.44 -12.38 10.78
CA PRO A 139 3.09 -12.50 9.47
C PRO A 139 3.00 -13.93 8.89
N GLU A 140 2.72 -14.95 9.72
CA GLU A 140 2.57 -16.33 9.28
C GLU A 140 1.14 -16.66 8.82
N ASP A 141 0.13 -15.99 9.38
CA ASP A 141 -1.28 -16.16 8.97
C ASP A 141 -1.66 -15.11 7.92
N ARG A 142 -1.26 -15.36 6.67
CA ARG A 142 -1.67 -14.56 5.52
C ARG A 142 -1.94 -15.40 4.29
N SER A 143 -2.90 -14.98 3.49
CA SER A 143 -3.09 -15.54 2.16
C SER A 143 -3.57 -14.50 1.15
N LEU A 144 -3.32 -14.81 -0.12
CA LEU A 144 -3.79 -14.04 -1.26
C LEU A 144 -4.88 -14.83 -1.99
N GLU A 145 -6.02 -14.20 -2.22
CA GLU A 145 -7.11 -14.76 -3.02
C GLU A 145 -7.18 -14.00 -4.33
N ALA A 146 -6.90 -14.66 -5.45
CA ALA A 146 -6.99 -14.05 -6.77
C ALA A 146 -8.46 -13.74 -7.13
N VAL A 147 -8.71 -12.51 -7.61
CA VAL A 147 -10.03 -12.05 -8.05
C VAL A 147 -9.90 -11.23 -9.32
N ASP A 148 -10.93 -11.23 -10.17
CA ASP A 148 -10.95 -10.42 -11.38
C ASP A 148 -11.45 -8.98 -11.13
N ARG A 149 -12.12 -8.76 -10.00
CA ARG A 149 -12.69 -7.46 -9.62
C ARG A 149 -12.45 -7.17 -8.14
N CYS A 150 -11.94 -5.98 -7.85
CA CYS A 150 -11.78 -5.49 -6.49
C CYS A 150 -13.17 -5.32 -5.83
N PRO A 151 -13.39 -5.90 -4.64
CA PRO A 151 -14.60 -5.62 -3.87
C PRO A 151 -14.60 -4.17 -3.41
N GLN A 152 -15.79 -3.58 -3.29
CA GLN A 152 -15.96 -2.27 -2.64
C GLN A 152 -15.96 -2.41 -1.11
N TRP A 153 -16.61 -3.48 -0.61
CA TRP A 153 -16.83 -3.73 0.80
C TRP A 153 -16.10 -5.03 1.21
N PHE A 154 -15.21 -4.90 2.18
CA PHE A 154 -14.33 -5.94 2.69
C PHE A 154 -14.82 -6.51 4.03
N GLY A 155 -15.76 -5.85 4.69
CA GLY A 155 -16.28 -6.23 6.01
C GLY A 155 -16.88 -7.64 6.17
N GLY A 156 -17.32 -7.92 7.40
CA GLY A 156 -18.36 -8.92 7.74
C GLY A 156 -17.89 -10.16 8.49
N ASP A 157 -17.06 -10.97 7.85
CA ASP A 157 -16.68 -12.29 8.37
C ASP A 157 -15.26 -12.24 8.94
N TYR A 158 -15.17 -12.01 10.26
CA TYR A 158 -13.97 -12.32 11.01
C TYR A 158 -14.08 -13.75 11.50
N ASP A 159 -13.15 -14.61 11.06
CA ASP A 159 -12.99 -15.92 11.67
C ASP A 159 -12.29 -15.74 13.02
N GLU A 160 -13.06 -15.50 14.08
CA GLU A 160 -12.53 -15.44 15.44
C GLU A 160 -12.39 -16.85 16.00
N SER A 161 -11.16 -17.22 16.33
CA SER A 161 -10.86 -18.45 17.05
C SER A 161 -10.08 -18.17 18.32
N ARG A 162 -10.10 -19.13 19.25
CA ARG A 162 -9.26 -19.12 20.45
C ARG A 162 -8.36 -20.33 20.44
N THR A 163 -7.09 -20.10 20.75
CA THR A 163 -6.15 -21.19 21.01
C THR A 163 -6.54 -21.93 22.30
N ARG A 164 -5.97 -23.13 22.53
CA ARG A 164 -6.16 -23.85 23.81
C ARG A 164 -5.72 -23.04 25.04
N SER A 165 -4.78 -22.12 24.88
CA SER A 165 -4.31 -21.21 25.93
C SER A 165 -5.18 -19.95 26.08
N GLY A 166 -6.27 -19.83 25.32
CA GLY A 166 -7.22 -18.72 25.40
C GLY A 166 -6.83 -17.47 24.59
N VAL A 167 -5.68 -17.48 23.91
CA VAL A 167 -5.25 -16.38 23.03
C VAL A 167 -6.22 -16.24 21.87
N ARG A 168 -6.77 -15.03 21.67
CA ARG A 168 -7.66 -14.73 20.56
C ARG A 168 -6.85 -14.57 19.27
N ARG A 169 -7.42 -15.12 18.19
CA ARG A 169 -6.98 -14.92 16.82
C ARG A 169 -8.18 -14.52 16.01
N PHE A 170 -7.99 -13.59 15.09
CA PHE A 170 -9.01 -13.31 14.08
C PHE A 170 -8.37 -13.08 12.74
N ARG A 171 -9.09 -13.43 11.69
CA ARG A 171 -8.66 -13.27 10.31
C ARG A 171 -9.64 -12.38 9.57
N ARG A 172 -9.14 -11.44 8.76
CA ARG A 172 -9.99 -10.54 7.97
C ARG A 172 -9.38 -10.25 6.60
N ARG A 173 -10.23 -9.74 5.70
CA ARG A 173 -9.78 -9.12 4.45
C ARG A 173 -9.28 -7.71 4.77
N SER A 174 -8.00 -7.43 4.56
CA SER A 174 -7.36 -6.15 4.91
C SER A 174 -7.20 -5.19 3.72
N GLY A 175 -7.56 -5.62 2.52
CA GLY A 175 -7.44 -4.83 1.29
C GLY A 175 -7.13 -5.70 0.09
N VAL A 176 -6.58 -5.09 -0.96
CA VAL A 176 -6.09 -5.80 -2.15
C VAL A 176 -4.64 -5.48 -2.46
N LEU A 177 -3.90 -6.48 -2.94
CA LEU A 177 -2.62 -6.32 -3.60
C LEU A 177 -2.83 -6.37 -5.11
N VAL A 178 -2.35 -5.35 -5.81
CA VAL A 178 -2.56 -5.15 -7.24
C VAL A 178 -1.24 -5.21 -7.96
N GLU A 179 -1.16 -5.99 -9.04
CA GLU A 179 -0.09 -5.82 -10.03
C GLU A 179 -0.50 -4.69 -10.98
N LEU A 180 0.26 -3.60 -10.99
CA LEU A 180 0.03 -2.41 -11.80
C LEU A 180 1.11 -2.32 -12.89
N ASP A 181 0.70 -2.41 -14.15
CA ASP A 181 1.57 -2.21 -15.31
C ASP A 181 1.60 -0.71 -15.66
N VAL A 182 2.71 -0.05 -15.35
CA VAL A 182 2.94 1.39 -15.57
C VAL A 182 3.64 1.57 -16.92
N PRO A 183 3.06 2.33 -17.87
CA PRO A 183 3.65 2.56 -19.18
C PRO A 183 4.94 3.38 -19.05
N ASP A 184 5.89 3.14 -19.97
CA ASP A 184 7.09 3.97 -20.01
C ASP A 184 6.69 5.39 -20.48
N PRO A 185 7.04 6.45 -19.74
CA PRO A 185 6.70 7.81 -20.14
C PRO A 185 7.41 8.26 -21.43
N ARG A 186 8.39 7.49 -21.93
CA ARG A 186 9.17 7.79 -23.15
C ARG A 186 8.63 7.14 -24.43
N THR A 187 7.52 6.38 -24.36
CA THR A 187 6.86 5.73 -25.51
C THR A 187 5.50 6.33 -25.79
#